data_AF-A0A7K2P3V0-F1
#
_entry.id   AF-A0A7K2P3V0-F1
#
_cell.length_a   1.000
_cell.length_b   1.000
_cell.length_c   1.000
_cell.angle_alpha   90.00
_cell.angle_beta   90.00
_cell.angle_gamma   90.00
#
_symmetry.space_group_name_H-M   'P 1'
#
loop_
_entity.id
_entity.type
_entity.pdbx_description
1 polymer ?
#
loop_
_entity_poly.entity_id
_entity_poly.type
_entity_poly.pdbx_seq_one_letter_code
_entity_poly.pdbx_strand_id
1 'polypeptide(L)' 'EYIPVALYPLLDEGDYVFSNHRGHGHYLARFHDPHGLLAEIMGRAGAVCHGVGGSQHIYRDRYLSTGVQGQSLP' A
#
# COMPACT_ATOMS: atom_id res chain seq x y z
N GLU A 1 -7.83 -1.71 11.52
CA GLU A 1 -7.98 -0.46 10.70
C GLU A 1 -7.63 0.83 11.45
N TYR A 2 -7.69 0.89 12.78
CA TYR A 2 -7.44 2.14 13.54
C TYR A 2 -6.08 2.80 13.26
N ILE A 3 -4.98 2.04 13.31
CA ILE A 3 -3.61 2.57 13.14
C ILE A 3 -3.41 3.31 11.81
N PRO A 4 -3.69 2.73 10.63
CA PRO A 4 -3.47 3.43 9.37
C PRO A 4 -4.35 4.67 9.21
N VAL A 5 -5.60 4.64 9.71
CA VAL A 5 -6.53 5.77 9.63
C VAL A 5 -6.09 6.91 10.55
N ALA A 6 -5.64 6.60 11.77
CA ALA A 6 -5.15 7.61 12.71
C ALA A 6 -3.80 8.22 12.28
N LEU A 7 -2.97 7.44 11.57
CA LEU A 7 -1.67 7.91 11.06
C LEU A 7 -1.81 8.83 9.84
N TYR A 8 -2.69 8.50 8.89
CA TYR A 8 -2.84 9.23 7.63
C TYR A 8 -2.94 10.77 7.75
N PRO A 9 -3.80 11.35 8.61
CA PRO A 9 -3.94 12.81 8.72
C PRO A 9 -2.70 13.52 9.32
N LEU A 10 -1.70 12.76 9.79
CA LEU A 10 -0.44 13.28 10.31
C LEU A 10 0.68 13.27 9.25
N LEU A 11 0.41 12.77 8.04
CA LEU A 11 1.37 12.68 6.95
C LEU A 11 1.11 13.76 5.90
N ASP A 12 2.19 14.29 5.34
CA ASP A 12 2.14 15.20 4.21
C ASP A 12 2.31 14.46 2.87
N GLU A 13 1.96 15.10 1.75
CA GLU A 13 2.11 14.52 0.40
C GLU A 13 3.56 14.13 0.04
N GLY A 14 4.53 14.80 0.68
CA GLY A 14 5.96 14.54 0.53
C GLY A 14 6.45 13.31 1.29
N ASP A 15 5.67 12.78 2.23
CA ASP A 15 6.14 11.71 3.11
C ASP A 15 6.12 10.34 2.43
N TYR A 16 7.19 9.59 2.69
CA TYR A 16 7.32 8.19 2.34
C TYR A 16 6.70 7.29 3.40
N VAL A 17 5.92 6.32 2.94
CA VAL A 17 5.34 5.28 3.78
C VAL A 17 5.86 3.94 3.32
N PHE A 18 6.69 3.32 4.15
CA PHE A 18 7.12 1.94 3.99
C PHE A 18 6.27 1.05 4.88
N SER A 19 5.58 0.09 4.27
CA SER A 19 4.76 -0.91 4.95
C SER A 19 5.31 -2.33 4.70
N ASN A 20 4.67 -3.31 5.32
CA ASN A 20 5.00 -4.73 5.18
C ASN A 20 3.85 -5.47 4.46
N HIS A 21 3.87 -6.80 4.48
CA HIS A 21 2.90 -7.67 3.84
C HIS A 21 1.44 -7.48 4.32
N ARG A 22 1.22 -6.73 5.41
CA ARG A 22 -0.11 -6.33 5.93
C ARG A 22 -0.40 -4.84 5.69
N GLY A 23 0.07 -4.29 4.58
CA GLY A 23 -0.02 -2.86 4.29
C GLY A 23 -1.36 -2.33 3.79
N HIS A 24 -2.33 -3.18 3.42
CA HIS A 24 -3.57 -2.75 2.75
C HIS A 24 -4.32 -1.62 3.47
N GLY A 25 -4.37 -1.66 4.80
CA GLY A 25 -5.01 -0.59 5.58
C GLY A 25 -4.33 0.77 5.38
N HIS A 26 -3.00 0.81 5.33
CA HIS A 26 -2.25 2.04 5.06
C HIS A 26 -2.50 2.56 3.64
N TYR A 27 -2.54 1.65 2.66
CA TYR A 27 -2.89 2.01 1.28
C TYR A 27 -4.29 2.61 1.18
N LEU A 28 -5.29 1.95 1.76
CA LEU A 28 -6.69 2.40 1.70
C LEU A 28 -6.92 3.71 2.43
N ALA A 29 -6.27 3.90 3.58
CA ALA A 29 -6.35 5.16 4.32
C ALA A 29 -5.76 6.33 3.52
N ARG A 30 -4.68 6.10 2.75
CA ARG A 30 -4.01 7.16 1.98
C ARG A 30 -4.67 7.49 0.64
N PHE A 31 -5.15 6.47 -0.09
CA PHE A 31 -5.56 6.65 -1.49
C PHE A 31 -7.06 6.51 -1.71
N HIS A 32 -7.82 5.99 -0.74
CA HIS A 32 -9.26 5.74 -0.87
C HIS A 32 -9.64 4.92 -2.13
N ASP A 33 -8.76 4.02 -2.57
CA ASP A 33 -8.89 3.27 -3.81
C ASP A 33 -9.02 1.75 -3.55
N PRO A 34 -10.20 1.27 -3.11
CA PRO A 34 -10.41 -0.16 -2.91
C PRO A 34 -10.41 -0.95 -4.21
N HIS A 35 -10.85 -0.36 -5.32
CA HIS A 35 -10.97 -1.05 -6.60
C HIS A 35 -9.61 -1.36 -7.21
N GLY A 36 -8.69 -0.38 -7.27
CA GLY A 36 -7.34 -0.59 -7.79
C GLY A 36 -6.54 -1.59 -6.95
N LEU A 37 -6.71 -1.56 -5.62
CA LEU A 37 -6.08 -2.52 -4.73
C LEU A 37 -6.63 -3.94 -4.92
N LEU A 38 -7.96 -4.11 -4.98
CA LEU A 38 -8.55 -5.43 -5.22
C LEU A 38 -8.19 -5.96 -6.61
N ALA A 39 -8.17 -5.10 -7.63
CA ALA A 39 -7.74 -5.48 -8.97
C ALA A 39 -6.28 -5.98 -8.96
N GLU A 40 -5.39 -5.36 -8.20
CA GLU A 40 -4.00 -5.81 -8.02
C GLU A 40 -3.93 -7.17 -7.34
N ILE A 41 -4.64 -7.36 -6.23
CA ILE A 41 -4.67 -8.64 -5.50
C ILE A 41 -5.18 -9.77 -6.40
N MET A 42 -6.15 -9.48 -7.27
CA MET A 42 -6.77 -10.47 -8.15
C MET A 42 -6.07 -10.61 -9.52
N GLY A 43 -5.05 -9.81 -9.82
CA GLY A 43 -4.39 -9.81 -11.14
C GLY A 43 -5.32 -9.40 -12.28
N ARG A 44 -6.16 -8.37 -12.09
CA ARG A 44 -7.18 -7.92 -13.03
C ARG A 44 -6.84 -6.57 -13.68
N ALA A 45 -7.53 -6.22 -14.75
CA ALA A 45 -7.41 -4.89 -15.36
C ALA A 45 -7.78 -3.79 -14.35
N GLY A 46 -7.07 -2.65 -14.41
CA GLY A 46 -7.22 -1.55 -13.45
C GLY A 46 -6.39 -1.73 -12.16
N ALA A 47 -5.55 -2.76 -12.10
CA ALA A 47 -4.63 -3.01 -11.00
C ALA A 47 -3.57 -1.91 -10.82
N VAL A 48 -3.34 -1.49 -9.57
CA VAL A 48 -2.46 -0.36 -9.24
C VAL A 48 -0.99 -0.59 -9.64
N CYS A 49 -0.53 -1.83 -9.68
CA CYS A 49 0.80 -2.26 -10.12
C CYS A 49 0.72 -3.27 -11.28
N HIS A 50 -0.31 -3.15 -12.12
CA HIS A 50 -0.53 -3.99 -13.29
C HIS A 50 -0.73 -5.50 -12.99
N GLY A 51 -1.09 -5.85 -11.74
CA GLY A 51 -1.34 -7.22 -11.32
C GLY A 51 -0.08 -8.04 -11.05
N VAL A 52 1.10 -7.41 -11.00
CA VAL A 52 2.39 -8.08 -10.77
C VAL A 52 2.72 -8.16 -9.28
N GLY A 53 2.39 -7.12 -8.52
CA GLY A 53 2.73 -6.98 -7.11
C GLY A 53 1.85 -7.80 -6.18
N GLY A 54 0.62 -8.07 -6.61
CA GLY A 54 -0.37 -8.85 -5.87
C GLY A 54 -0.65 -8.26 -4.50
N SER A 55 -0.77 -9.11 -3.48
CA SER A 55 -1.13 -8.65 -2.14
C SER A 55 -0.01 -7.91 -1.40
N GLN A 56 1.26 -8.26 -1.65
CA GLN A 56 2.36 -7.89 -0.76
C GLN A 56 3.27 -6.78 -1.30
N HIS A 57 3.32 -6.59 -2.62
CA HIS A 57 4.23 -5.66 -3.28
C HIS A 57 3.46 -4.53 -3.96
N ILE A 58 2.94 -3.59 -3.18
CA ILE A 58 2.22 -2.44 -3.70
C ILE A 58 3.18 -1.26 -3.79
N TYR A 59 3.24 -0.64 -4.96
CA TYR A 59 3.91 0.61 -5.23
C TYR A 59 2.93 1.61 -5.83
N ARG A 60 2.73 2.74 -5.16
CA ARG A 60 1.97 3.88 -5.67
C ARG A 60 2.53 5.15 -5.05
N ASP A 61 3.00 6.06 -5.89
CA ASP A 61 3.65 7.29 -5.44
C ASP A 61 4.76 7.00 -4.40
N ARG A 62 4.65 7.57 -3.19
CA ARG A 62 5.60 7.38 -2.08
C ARG A 62 5.17 6.30 -1.08
N TYR A 63 4.26 5.41 -1.47
CA TYR A 63 3.85 4.26 -0.67
C TYR A 63 4.45 2.97 -1.24
N LEU A 64 5.12 2.20 -0.38
CA LEU A 64 5.73 0.91 -0.72
C LEU A 64 5.33 -0.14 0.32
N SER A 65 5.04 -1.36 -0.12
CA SER A 65 4.93 -2.53 0.77
C SER A 65 5.82 -3.67 0.31
N THR A 66 6.27 -4.49 1.27
CA THR A 66 7.09 -5.67 0.99
C THR A 66 6.66 -6.93 1.75
N GLY A 67 6.83 -8.08 1.10
CA GLY A 67 6.74 -9.40 1.71
C GLY A 67 7.94 -9.80 2.58
N VAL A 68 9.10 -9.19 2.39
CA VAL A 68 10.34 -9.56 3.10
C VAL A 68 10.38 -8.89 4.46
N GLN A 69 10.35 -9.71 5.52
CA GLN A 69 10.36 -9.20 6.89
C GLN A 69 11.64 -8.42 7.18
N GLY A 70 11.48 -7.18 7.67
CA GLY A 70 12.60 -6.30 8.03
C GLY A 70 13.25 -5.54 6.87
N GLN A 71 12.89 -5.79 5.61
CA GLN A 71 13.53 -5.13 4.45
C GLN A 71 13.42 -3.59 4.46
N SER A 72 12.36 -3.05 5.06
CA SER A 72 12.15 -1.60 5.15
C SER A 72 13.03 -0.92 6.21
N LEU A 73 13.86 -1.68 6.93
CA LEU A 73 14.82 -1.19 7.92
C LEU A 73 16.25 -1.54 7.46
N PRO A 74 17.26 -0.72 7.80
CA PRO A 74 18.66 -0.97 7.48
C PRO A 74 19.21 -2.28 8.06
#